data_AF-A0A432QR16-F1
#
_entry.id   AF-A0A432QR16-F1
#
_cell.length_a   1.000
_cell.length_b   1.000
_cell.length_c   1.000
_cell.angle_alpha   90.00
_cell.angle_beta   90.00
_cell.angle_gamma   90.00
#
_symmetry.space_group_name_H-M   'P 1'
#
loop_
_entity.id
_entity.type
_entity.pdbx_description
1 polymer ?
#
loop_
_entity_poly.entity_id
_entity_poly.type
_entity_poly.pdbx_seq_one_letter_code
_entity_poly.pdbx_strand_id
1 'polypeptide(L)' 'MAKKRLFVGTLTSVSGIEIVREKIESLKISGKWVEKKNIHFTYRFLGDVEEEKISQIGQMLRNRLKGVKAPVISYRGLG' A
#
# COMPACT_ATOMS: atom_id res chain seq x y z
N MET A 1 -27.09 3.09 2.82
CA MET A 1 -26.22 1.90 2.93
C MET A 1 -24.86 2.34 3.47
N ALA A 2 -24.23 1.53 4.33
CA ALA A 2 -22.92 1.85 4.88
C ALA A 2 -21.85 1.84 3.77
N LYS A 3 -20.90 2.79 3.83
CA LYS A 3 -19.78 2.89 2.90
C LYS A 3 -18.46 2.74 3.63
N LYS A 4 -17.46 2.16 2.96
CA LYS A 4 -16.08 2.02 3.44
C LYS A 4 -15.13 2.57 2.39
N ARG A 5 -14.09 3.29 2.83
CA ARG A 5 -13.01 3.76 1.97
C ARG A 5 -12.06 2.61 1.67
N LEU A 6 -11.96 2.18 0.41
CA LEU A 6 -11.19 1.00 0.01
C LEU A 6 -10.05 1.33 -0.96
N PHE A 7 -9.05 0.47 -0.95
CA PHE A 7 -8.00 0.38 -1.94
C PHE A 7 -7.58 -1.07 -2.13
N VAL A 8 -6.96 -1.36 -3.28
CA VAL A 8 -6.29 -2.63 -3.59
C VAL A 8 -4.80 -2.37 -3.54
N GLY A 9 -4.07 -3.18 -2.77
CA GLY A 9 -2.64 -3.04 -2.62
C GLY A 9 -1.99 -4.29 -2.03
N THR A 10 -0.67 -4.27 -1.92
CA THR A 10 0.09 -5.27 -1.19
C THR A 10 0.86 -4.61 -0.06
N LEU A 11 0.83 -5.23 1.12
CA LEU A 11 1.72 -4.86 2.22
C LEU A 11 3.17 -5.18 1.82
N THR A 12 4.10 -4.36 2.28
CA THR A 12 5.53 -4.58 2.04
C THR A 12 6.36 -4.05 3.20
N SER A 13 7.54 -4.61 3.39
CA SER A 13 8.59 -4.04 4.22
C SER A 13 9.67 -3.40 3.34
N VAL A 14 10.21 -2.27 3.78
CA VAL A 14 11.32 -1.59 3.10
C VAL A 14 12.51 -1.60 4.05
N SER A 15 13.60 -2.26 3.65
CA SER A 15 14.85 -2.25 4.41
C SER A 15 15.53 -0.89 4.30
N GLY A 16 16.15 -0.43 5.39
CA GLY A 16 16.91 0.82 5.41
C GLY A 16 16.07 2.10 5.39
N ILE A 17 14.76 2.01 5.66
CA ILE A 17 13.90 3.20 5.74
C ILE A 17 14.32 4.16 6.87
N GLU A 18 14.92 3.62 7.93
CA GLU A 18 15.49 4.39 9.04
C GLU A 18 16.68 5.25 8.58
N ILE A 19 17.57 4.71 7.74
CA ILE A 19 18.72 5.44 7.17
C ILE A 19 18.22 6.60 6.29
N VAL A 20 17.18 6.34 5.49
CA VAL A 20 16.53 7.37 4.69
C VAL A 20 15.94 8.45 5.59
N ARG A 21 15.26 8.05 6.66
CA ARG A 21 14.65 8.98 7.62
C ARG A 21 15.68 9.88 8.29
N GLU A 22 16.77 9.33 8.81
CA GLU A 22 17.87 10.10 9.40
C GLU A 22 18.46 11.11 8.41
N LYS A 23 18.64 10.69 7.15
CA LYS A 23 19.11 11.59 6.08
C LYS A 23 18.14 12.75 5.82
N ILE A 24 16.84 12.48 5.74
CA ILE A 24 15.82 13.54 5.54
C ILE A 24 15.77 14.49 6.74
N GLU A 25 15.84 13.96 7.96
CA GLU A 25 15.86 14.77 9.19
C GLU A 25 17.12 15.66 9.24
N SER A 26 18.28 15.17 8.80
CA SER A 26 19.52 15.95 8.71
C SER A 26 19.43 17.15 7.75
N LEU A 27 18.55 17.06 6.75
CA LEU A 27 18.26 18.17 5.82
C LEU A 27 17.27 19.19 6.43
N LYS A 28 16.92 19.05 7.71
CA LYS A 28 15.90 19.85 8.41
C LYS A 28 14.51 19.77 7.76
N ILE A 29 14.23 18.68 7.06
CA ILE A 29 12.92 18.41 6.46
C ILE A 29 12.08 17.63 7.48
N SER A 30 10.96 18.23 7.89
CA SER A 30 10.01 17.60 8.82
C SER A 30 8.78 17.07 8.10
N GLY A 31 8.22 15.95 8.54
CA GLY A 31 6.98 15.38 8.01
C GLY A 31 6.44 14.23 8.85
N LYS A 32 5.20 13.84 8.59
CA LYS A 32 4.59 12.65 9.21
C LYS A 32 4.98 11.40 8.44
N TRP A 33 5.82 10.57 9.05
CA TRP A 33 6.19 9.27 8.49
C TRP A 33 5.02 8.28 8.56
N VAL A 34 4.91 7.45 7.53
CA VAL A 34 3.96 6.33 7.51
C VAL A 34 4.40 5.28 8.53
N GLU A 35 3.46 4.81 9.36
CA GLU A 35 3.72 3.72 10.30
C GLU A 35 4.15 2.44 9.57
N LYS A 36 5.11 1.68 10.11
CA LYS A 36 5.67 0.48 9.46
C LYS A 36 4.60 -0.52 9.00
N LYS A 37 3.56 -0.74 9.82
CA LYS A 37 2.44 -1.65 9.51
C LYS A 37 1.55 -1.17 8.35
N ASN A 38 1.62 0.12 8.00
CA ASN A 38 0.85 0.74 6.93
C ASN A 38 1.66 0.90 5.65
N ILE A 39 2.91 0.41 5.59
CA ILE A 39 3.71 0.48 4.35
C ILE A 39 3.15 -0.52 3.34
N HIS A 40 2.73 0.01 2.19
CA HIS A 40 2.11 -0.79 1.14
C HIS A 40 2.34 -0.15 -0.23
N PHE A 41 2.22 -0.95 -1.28
CA PHE A 41 2.00 -0.46 -2.63
C PHE A 41 0.51 -0.41 -2.92
N THR A 42 -0.01 0.77 -3.25
CA THR A 42 -1.39 0.90 -3.75
C THR A 42 -1.39 0.63 -5.25
N TYR A 43 -2.17 -0.37 -5.70
CA TYR A 43 -2.41 -0.63 -7.12
C TYR A 43 -3.62 0.17 -7.63
N ARG A 44 -4.67 0.26 -6.82
CA ARG A 44 -5.88 0.99 -7.19
C ARG A 44 -6.60 1.54 -5.95
N PHE A 45 -6.81 2.84 -5.91
CA PHE A 45 -7.71 3.46 -4.94
C PHE A 45 -9.16 3.36 -5.44
N LEU A 46 -10.08 2.87 -4.60
CA LEU A 46 -11.49 2.64 -4.95
C LEU A 46 -12.43 3.71 -4.37
N GLY A 47 -11.95 4.53 -3.42
CA GLY A 47 -12.80 5.53 -2.76
C GLY A 47 -13.85 4.87 -1.87
N ASP A 48 -15.00 5.51 -1.76
CA ASP A 48 -16.10 5.04 -0.93
C ASP A 48 -16.93 3.98 -1.65
N VAL A 49 -16.87 2.75 -1.14
CA VAL A 49 -17.55 1.58 -1.69
C VAL A 49 -18.65 1.14 -0.73
N GLU A 50 -19.82 0.79 -1.27
CA GLU A 50 -20.91 0.18 -0.49
C GLU A 50 -20.43 -1.13 0.14
N GLU A 51 -20.68 -1.30 1.44
CA GLU A 51 -20.17 -2.43 2.23
C GLU A 51 -20.60 -3.80 1.65
N GLU A 52 -21.78 -3.83 1.04
CA GLU A 52 -22.39 -4.99 0.39
C GLU A 52 -21.55 -5.49 -0.81
N LYS A 53 -20.84 -4.57 -1.50
CA LYS A 53 -20.01 -4.89 -2.68
C LYS A 53 -18.63 -5.43 -2.32
N ILE A 54 -18.20 -5.33 -1.06
CA ILE A 54 -16.83 -5.67 -0.63
C ILE A 54 -16.53 -7.15 -0.86
N SER A 55 -17.47 -8.03 -0.48
CA SER A 55 -17.31 -9.48 -0.65
C SER A 55 -17.17 -9.87 -2.13
N GLN A 56 -18.01 -9.29 -2.99
CA GLN A 56 -17.97 -9.52 -4.44
C GLN A 56 -16.64 -9.07 -5.06
N ILE A 57 -16.14 -7.88 -4.69
CA ILE A 57 -14.85 -7.35 -5.14
C ILE A 57 -13.72 -8.30 -4.72
N GLY A 58 -13.72 -8.75 -3.46
CA GLY A 58 -12.73 -9.70 -2.94
C GLY A 58 -12.73 -11.03 -3.70
N GLN A 59 -13.91 -11.56 -4.04
CA GLN A 59 -14.03 -12.80 -4.79
C GLN A 59 -13.55 -12.65 -6.24
N MET A 60 -13.91 -11.56 -6.92
CA MET A 60 -13.42 -11.27 -8.27
C MET A 60 -11.90 -11.17 -8.32
N LEU A 61 -11.28 -10.48 -7.34
CA LEU A 61 -9.83 -10.36 -7.26
C LEU A 61 -9.15 -11.72 -7.04
N ARG A 62 -9.64 -12.54 -6.09
CA ARG A 62 -9.09 -13.89 -5.84
C ARG A 62 -9.13 -14.77 -7.09
N ASN A 63 -10.23 -14.73 -7.84
CA ASN A 63 -10.39 -15.52 -9.06
C ASN A 63 -9.43 -15.06 -10.17
N ARG A 64 -9.30 -13.74 -10.37
CA ARG A 64 -8.40 -13.17 -11.39
C ARG A 64 -6.92 -13.34 -11.06
N LEU A 65 -6.56 -13.37 -9.77
CA LEU A 65 -5.18 -13.50 -9.31
C LEU A 65 -4.75 -14.96 -9.11
N LYS A 66 -5.62 -15.93 -9.38
CA LYS A 66 -5.29 -17.35 -9.25
C LYS A 66 -4.14 -17.71 -10.20
N GLY A 67 -3.04 -18.23 -9.64
CA GLY A 67 -1.85 -18.59 -10.40
C GLY A 67 -0.90 -17.43 -10.71
N VAL A 68 -1.23 -16.20 -10.32
CA VAL A 68 -0.31 -15.05 -10.45
C VAL A 68 0.77 -15.16 -9.37
N LYS A 69 2.03 -15.17 -9.80
CA LYS A 69 3.19 -15.11 -8.90
C LYS A 69 3.46 -13.66 -8.53
N ALA A 70 3.81 -13.42 -7.26
CA ALA A 70 4.25 -12.11 -6.83
C ALA A 70 5.52 -11.68 -7.59
N PRO A 71 5.62 -10.42 -8.05
CA PRO A 71 6.81 -9.93 -8.73
C PRO A 71 7.99 -9.79 -7.76
N VAL A 72 9.20 -9.95 -8.28
CA VAL A 72 10.42 -9.53 -7.58
C VAL A 72 10.55 -8.02 -7.71
N ILE A 73 10.77 -7.34 -6.60
CA ILE A 73 10.83 -5.87 -6.54
C ILE A 73 12.23 -5.39 -6.14
N SER A 74 12.59 -4.20 -6.61
CA SER A 74 13.78 -3.46 -6.15
C SER A 74 13.41 -2.01 -5.88
N TYR A 75 13.76 -1.49 -4.70
CA TYR A 75 13.52 -0.10 -4.34
C TYR A 75 14.58 0.81 -4.98
N ARG A 76 14.16 1.93 -5.59
CA ARG A 76 15.06 2.90 -6.22
C ARG A 76 14.54 4.32 -6.06
N GLY A 77 15.45 5.22 -5.70
CA GLY A 77 15.18 6.65 -5.61
C GLY A 77 14.22 7.04 -4.48
N LEU A 78 14.05 8.35 -4.34
CA LEU A 78 13.05 9.01 -3.51
C LEU A 78 12.51 10.17 -4.34
N GLY A 79 11.21 10.47 -4.25
CA GLY A 79 10.54 11.51 -5.04
C GLY A 79 9.15 11.80 -4.52
#